data_AF-A0A7I8E0I3-F1
#
_entry.id   AF-A0A7I8E0I3-F1
#
_cell.length_a   1.000
_cell.length_b   1.000
_cell.length_c   1.000
_cell.angle_alpha   90.00
_cell.angle_beta   90.00
_cell.angle_gamma   90.00
#
_symmetry.space_group_name_H-M   'P 1'
#
loop_
_entity.id
_entity.type
_entity.pdbx_description
1 polymer ?
#
loop_
_entity_poly.entity_id
_entity_poly.type
_entity_poly.pdbx_seq_one_letter_code
_entity_poly.pdbx_strand_id
1 'polypeptide(L)'
;MKERLKNNKGFTLVEIIVVLVILAILAAIAVPAVLGYVDESKKTRYIEEAHSIYTVIQTEEARYKALGNELNDDTYNNTEYKKELTETITKKTGIQNVTFGTCSHIGKDNAKYYVNFKNDDGKNVYSVIKRNKDITVSVN
;
A
#
# COMPACT_ATOMS: atom_id res chain seq x y z
N MET A 1 -32.25 -32.49 -52.12
CA MET A 1 -31.71 -32.16 -50.78
C MET A 1 -30.22 -32.48 -50.82
N LYS A 2 -29.33 -31.48 -50.79
CA LYS A 2 -27.88 -31.65 -50.99
C LYS A 2 -27.23 -31.74 -49.60
N GLU A 3 -26.82 -32.93 -49.17
CA GLU A 3 -26.09 -33.09 -47.90
C GLU A 3 -24.69 -32.47 -48.00
N ARG A 4 -24.38 -31.57 -47.08
CA ARG A 4 -23.05 -30.98 -46.92
C ARG A 4 -22.22 -31.93 -46.07
N LEU A 5 -21.28 -32.65 -46.68
CA LEU A 5 -20.24 -33.41 -45.97
C LEU A 5 -19.45 -32.45 -45.06
N LYS A 6 -19.59 -32.65 -43.76
CA LYS A 6 -18.95 -31.85 -42.70
C LYS A 6 -17.47 -32.20 -42.67
N ASN A 7 -16.63 -31.26 -43.11
CA ASN A 7 -15.18 -31.44 -43.21
C ASN A 7 -14.55 -31.32 -41.80
N ASN A 8 -14.59 -32.40 -41.02
CA ASN A 8 -14.05 -32.45 -39.66
C ASN A 8 -12.51 -32.62 -39.70
N LYS A 9 -11.79 -31.54 -40.04
CA LYS A 9 -10.34 -31.48 -39.79
C LYS A 9 -10.11 -31.24 -38.30
N GLY A 10 -9.92 -32.31 -37.54
CA GLY A 10 -9.52 -32.25 -36.13
C GLY A 10 -8.04 -31.88 -36.00
N PHE A 11 -7.69 -31.17 -34.93
CA PHE A 11 -6.29 -30.93 -34.54
C PHE A 11 -5.57 -32.25 -34.28
N THR A 12 -4.28 -32.32 -34.62
CA THR A 12 -3.46 -33.47 -34.29
C THR A 12 -3.01 -33.40 -32.82
N LEU A 13 -2.87 -34.56 -32.16
CA LEU A 13 -2.36 -34.61 -30.78
C LEU A 13 -0.97 -33.97 -30.67
N VAL A 14 -0.14 -34.14 -31.70
CA VAL A 14 1.21 -33.57 -31.77
C VAL A 14 1.17 -32.04 -31.75
N GLU A 15 0.25 -31.41 -32.49
CA GLU A 15 0.07 -29.95 -32.49
C GLU A 15 -0.24 -29.41 -31.09
N ILE A 16 -1.12 -30.08 -30.35
CA ILE A 16 -1.50 -29.66 -29.00
C ILE A 16 -0.31 -29.81 -28.04
N ILE A 17 0.45 -30.90 -28.12
CA ILE A 17 1.60 -31.13 -27.24
C ILE A 17 2.68 -30.05 -27.46
N VAL A 18 3.00 -29.71 -28.71
CA VAL A 18 4.01 -28.68 -29.01
C VAL A 18 3.58 -27.32 -28.44
N VAL A 19 2.30 -26.95 -28.61
CA VAL A 19 1.77 -25.70 -28.06
C VAL A 19 1.83 -25.70 -26.52
N LEU A 20 1.43 -26.79 -25.87
CA LEU A 20 1.48 -26.90 -24.40
C LEU A 20 2.91 -26.80 -23.86
N VAL A 21 3.89 -27.39 -24.55
CA VAL A 21 5.30 -27.29 -24.16
C VAL A 21 5.79 -25.83 -24.23
N ILE A 22 5.46 -25.11 -25.31
CA ILE A 22 5.84 -23.69 -25.44
C ILE A 22 5.15 -22.85 -24.34
N LEU A 23 3.86 -23.06 -24.11
CA LEU A 23 3.12 -22.36 -23.05
C LEU A 23 3.68 -22.66 -21.66
N ALA A 24 4.11 -23.90 -21.40
CA ALA A 24 4.73 -24.27 -20.13
C ALA A 24 6.06 -23.53 -19.89
N ILE A 25 6.92 -23.43 -20.92
CA ILE A 25 8.19 -22.70 -20.82
C ILE A 25 7.93 -21.21 -20.60
N LEU A 26 7.00 -20.61 -21.34
CA LEU A 26 6.64 -19.19 -21.17
C LEU A 26 6.06 -18.92 -19.78
N ALA A 27 5.16 -19.78 -19.29
CA ALA A 27 4.57 -19.65 -17.96
C ALA A 27 5.63 -19.76 -16.85
N ALA A 28 6.61 -20.66 -17.00
CA ALA A 28 7.68 -20.84 -16.01
C ALA A 28 8.51 -19.56 -15.78
N ILE A 29 8.70 -18.74 -16.82
CA ILE A 29 9.43 -17.46 -16.73
C ILE A 29 8.49 -16.32 -16.34
N ALA A 30 7.30 -16.27 -16.93
CA ALA A 30 6.36 -15.16 -16.73
C ALA A 30 5.79 -15.10 -15.31
N VAL A 31 5.44 -16.24 -14.71
CA VAL A 31 4.83 -16.28 -13.37
C VAL A 31 5.71 -15.66 -12.28
N PRO A 32 6.99 -16.06 -12.08
CA PRO A 32 7.82 -15.45 -11.04
C PRO A 32 8.08 -13.96 -11.30
N ALA A 33 8.21 -13.54 -12.55
CA ALA A 33 8.42 -12.13 -12.90
C ALA A 33 7.20 -11.26 -12.54
N VAL A 34 5.99 -11.73 -12.86
CA VAL A 34 4.75 -11.02 -12.52
C VAL A 34 4.55 -10.95 -11.01
N LEU A 35 4.81 -12.05 -10.28
CA LEU A 35 4.71 -12.06 -8.82
C LEU A 35 5.65 -11.03 -8.16
N GLY A 36 6.91 -10.96 -8.59
CA GLY A 36 7.87 -9.97 -8.08
C GLY A 36 7.41 -8.53 -8.34
N TYR A 37 6.91 -8.25 -9.54
CA TYR A 37 6.39 -6.92 -9.90
C TYR A 37 5.16 -6.52 -9.08
N VAL A 38 4.27 -7.48 -8.78
CA VAL A 38 3.10 -7.25 -7.93
C VAL A 38 3.53 -6.90 -6.51
N ASP A 39 4.52 -7.59 -5.94
CA ASP A 39 5.01 -7.31 -4.59
C ASP A 39 5.66 -5.92 -4.48
N GLU A 40 6.44 -5.51 -5.49
CA GLU A 40 7.02 -4.17 -5.56
C GLU A 40 5.93 -3.09 -5.71
N SER A 41 4.95 -3.33 -6.58
CA SER A 41 3.79 -2.45 -6.76
C SER A 41 3.00 -2.27 -5.46
N LYS A 42 2.81 -3.36 -4.69
CA LYS A 42 2.18 -3.31 -3.37
C LYS A 42 2.99 -2.47 -2.38
N LYS A 43 4.31 -2.67 -2.33
CA LYS A 43 5.18 -1.87 -1.45
C LYS A 43 5.11 -0.38 -1.78
N THR A 44 5.14 -0.02 -3.06
CA THR A 44 5.00 1.36 -3.53
C THR A 44 3.66 1.94 -3.11
N ARG A 45 2.57 1.19 -3.30
CA ARG A 45 1.24 1.59 -2.87
C ARG A 45 1.17 1.88 -1.37
N TYR A 46 1.77 1.04 -0.52
CA TYR A 46 1.80 1.28 0.93
C TYR A 46 2.57 2.54 1.30
N ILE A 47 3.64 2.86 0.56
CA ILE A 47 4.38 4.12 0.73
C ILE A 47 3.50 5.32 0.37
N GLU A 48 2.73 5.23 -0.72
CA GLU A 48 1.81 6.29 -1.15
C GLU A 48 0.67 6.50 -0.13
N GLU A 49 0.11 5.43 0.41
CA GLU A 49 -0.90 5.48 1.48
C GLU A 49 -0.35 6.18 2.72
N ALA A 50 0.85 5.78 3.18
CA ALA A 50 1.53 6.45 4.29
C ALA A 50 1.83 7.93 3.99
N HIS A 51 2.20 8.25 2.74
CA HIS A 51 2.45 9.63 2.31
C HIS A 51 1.17 10.48 2.31
N SER A 52 0.04 9.90 1.90
CA SER A 52 -1.27 10.54 1.96
C SER A 52 -1.64 10.89 3.40
N ILE A 53 -1.45 9.94 4.34
CA ILE A 53 -1.66 10.17 5.77
C ILE A 53 -0.74 11.28 6.29
N TYR A 54 0.55 11.24 5.96
CA TYR A 54 1.52 12.27 6.34
C TYR A 54 1.08 13.68 5.91
N THR A 55 0.55 13.80 4.70
CA THR A 55 0.08 15.09 4.16
C THR A 55 -1.09 15.63 4.98
N VAL A 56 -2.03 14.76 5.38
CA VAL A 56 -3.15 15.14 6.26
C VAL A 56 -2.62 15.57 7.63
N ILE A 57 -1.75 14.78 8.25
CA ILE A 57 -1.15 15.10 9.56
C ILE A 57 -0.53 16.50 9.51
N GLN A 58 0.34 16.78 8.55
CA GLN A 58 0.98 18.10 8.46
C GLN A 58 -0.01 19.25 8.26
N THR A 59 -1.08 19.02 7.49
CA THR A 59 -2.10 20.04 7.24
C THR A 59 -2.86 20.35 8.53
N GLU A 60 -3.27 19.34 9.27
CA GLU A 60 -3.99 19.53 10.53
C GLU A 60 -3.07 20.07 11.64
N GLU A 61 -1.79 19.70 11.68
CA GLU A 61 -0.81 20.31 12.57
C GLU A 61 -0.63 21.80 12.30
N ALA A 62 -0.50 22.19 11.02
CA ALA A 62 -0.39 23.59 10.63
C ALA A 62 -1.64 24.38 11.03
N ARG A 63 -2.83 23.81 10.81
CA ARG A 63 -4.10 24.39 11.23
C ARG A 63 -4.18 24.54 12.74
N TYR A 64 -3.80 23.51 13.49
CA TYR A 64 -3.85 23.50 14.95
C TYR A 64 -2.96 24.60 15.54
N LYS A 65 -1.75 24.79 14.99
CA LYS A 65 -0.84 25.89 15.35
C LYS A 65 -1.38 27.26 14.96
N ALA A 66 -2.03 27.39 13.81
CA ALA A 66 -2.62 28.65 13.36
C ALA A 66 -3.76 29.14 14.29
N LEU A 67 -4.38 28.24 15.04
CA LEU A 67 -5.37 28.56 16.08
C LEU A 67 -4.73 29.00 17.42
N GLY A 68 -3.39 29.10 17.48
CA GLY A 68 -2.65 29.52 18.68
C GLY A 68 -2.30 28.38 19.64
N ASN A 69 -2.53 27.13 19.26
CA ASN A 69 -2.18 25.98 20.10
C ASN A 69 -0.74 25.51 19.87
N GLU A 70 -0.12 24.95 20.91
CA GLU A 70 1.19 24.31 20.81
C GLU A 70 1.07 22.80 20.62
N LEU A 71 1.94 22.23 19.79
CA LEU A 71 2.07 20.79 19.61
C LEU A 71 3.26 20.30 20.43
N ASN A 72 2.99 19.43 21.40
CA ASN A 72 3.99 18.75 22.22
C ASN A 72 3.61 17.26 22.37
N ASP A 73 4.45 16.49 23.05
CA ASP A 73 4.23 15.06 23.28
C ASP A 73 2.89 14.78 23.97
N ASP A 74 2.43 15.66 24.87
CA ASP A 74 1.14 15.51 25.56
C ASP A 74 -0.03 15.74 24.60
N THR A 75 0.05 16.72 23.70
CA THR A 75 -0.95 16.94 22.64
C THR A 75 -1.07 15.70 21.76
N TYR A 76 0.06 15.12 21.35
CA TYR A 76 0.06 13.91 20.53
C TYR A 76 -0.42 12.68 21.29
N ASN A 77 -0.30 12.65 22.62
CA ASN A 77 -0.79 11.55 23.46
C ASN A 77 -2.22 11.74 23.95
N ASN A 78 -2.79 12.93 23.78
CA ASN A 78 -4.17 13.24 24.11
C ASN A 78 -5.15 12.39 23.28
N THR A 79 -6.09 11.74 23.96
CA THR A 79 -7.06 10.81 23.36
C THR A 79 -8.01 11.51 22.37
N GLU A 80 -8.44 12.74 22.68
CA GLU A 80 -9.38 13.49 21.85
C GLU A 80 -8.71 13.98 20.56
N TYR A 81 -7.52 14.57 20.68
CA TYR A 81 -6.72 14.98 19.52
C TYR A 81 -6.38 13.79 18.61
N LYS A 82 -5.97 12.64 19.20
CA LYS A 82 -5.73 11.40 18.42
C LYS A 82 -6.99 10.96 17.67
N LYS A 83 -8.14 11.00 18.33
CA LYS A 83 -9.41 10.59 17.73
C LYS A 83 -9.78 11.52 16.57
N GLU A 84 -9.77 12.84 16.78
CA GLU A 84 -10.09 13.83 15.75
C GLU A 84 -9.16 13.73 14.54
N LEU A 85 -7.86 13.57 14.77
CA LEU A 85 -6.90 13.43 13.69
C LEU A 85 -7.10 12.13 12.91
N THR A 86 -7.36 11.02 13.61
CA THR A 86 -7.64 9.71 12.98
C THR A 86 -8.92 9.76 12.14
N GLU A 87 -9.98 10.39 12.63
CA GLU A 87 -11.23 10.60 11.89
C GLU A 87 -11.00 11.47 10.64
N THR A 88 -10.20 12.53 10.78
CA THR A 88 -9.86 13.42 9.66
C THR A 88 -9.02 12.72 8.60
N ILE A 89 -8.03 11.92 9.01
CA ILE A 89 -7.24 11.07 8.11
C ILE A 89 -8.17 10.10 7.38
N THR A 90 -9.01 9.37 8.10
CA THR A 90 -9.94 8.39 7.49
C THR A 90 -10.85 9.06 6.47
N LYS A 91 -11.39 10.24 6.79
CA LYS A 91 -12.28 11.00 5.90
C LYS A 91 -11.57 11.51 4.63
N LYS A 92 -10.33 11.98 4.76
CA LYS A 92 -9.58 12.57 3.62
C LYS A 92 -8.90 11.53 2.75
N THR A 93 -8.51 10.39 3.32
CA THR A 93 -7.71 9.37 2.62
C THR A 93 -8.50 8.10 2.28
N GLY A 94 -9.59 7.81 2.98
CA GLY A 94 -10.31 6.54 2.89
C GLY A 94 -9.66 5.37 3.65
N ILE A 95 -8.48 5.57 4.24
CA ILE A 95 -7.71 4.53 4.92
C ILE A 95 -8.27 4.32 6.34
N GLN A 96 -8.50 3.05 6.70
CA GLN A 96 -9.12 2.67 7.97
C GLN A 96 -8.10 2.18 9.00
N ASN A 97 -8.51 2.20 10.29
CA ASN A 97 -7.71 1.72 11.43
C ASN A 97 -6.34 2.38 11.53
N VAL A 98 -6.27 3.68 11.21
CA VAL A 98 -5.04 4.45 11.31
C VAL A 98 -4.72 4.71 12.78
N THR A 99 -3.48 4.45 13.16
CA THR A 99 -2.88 4.85 14.43
C THR A 99 -1.62 5.64 14.11
N PHE A 100 -1.40 6.72 14.85
CA PHE A 100 -0.24 7.56 14.62
C PHE A 100 0.43 7.93 15.95
N GLY A 101 1.73 8.21 15.87
CA GLY A 101 2.55 8.69 16.98
C GLY A 101 3.70 9.54 16.47
N THR A 102 4.28 10.34 17.36
CA THR A 102 5.41 11.23 17.06
C THR A 102 6.66 10.77 17.78
N CYS A 103 7.80 11.25 17.28
CA CYS A 103 9.09 11.07 17.94
C CYS A 103 9.67 12.45 18.31
N SER A 104 9.67 12.76 19.61
CA SER A 104 10.21 14.03 20.12
C SER A 104 11.73 14.13 19.93
N HIS A 105 12.44 13.01 20.11
CA HIS A 105 13.88 12.94 20.02
C HIS A 105 14.35 12.39 18.66
N ILE A 106 15.52 12.82 18.18
CA ILE A 106 16.12 12.22 16.98
C ILE A 106 16.79 10.91 17.39
N GLY A 107 16.09 9.79 17.22
CA GLY A 107 16.67 8.45 17.35
C GLY A 107 17.50 8.05 16.12
N LYS A 108 18.07 6.84 16.14
CA LYS A 108 18.92 6.29 15.05
C LYS A 108 18.23 6.31 13.68
N ASP A 109 16.91 6.19 13.65
CA ASP A 109 16.12 6.10 12.41
C ASP A 109 15.69 7.48 11.87
N ASN A 110 16.04 8.57 12.57
CA ASN A 110 15.61 9.94 12.26
C ASN A 110 14.08 10.07 12.05
N ALA A 111 13.31 9.25 12.76
CA ALA A 111 11.86 9.20 12.67
C ALA A 111 11.21 10.51 13.14
N LYS A 112 10.23 11.01 12.38
CA LYS A 112 9.35 12.12 12.77
C LYS A 112 7.98 11.58 13.22
N TYR A 113 7.42 10.66 12.44
CA TYR A 113 6.15 10.00 12.73
C TYR A 113 6.25 8.49 12.59
N TYR A 114 5.44 7.80 13.39
CA TYR A 114 5.07 6.41 13.22
C TYR A 114 3.61 6.36 12.85
N VAL A 115 3.27 5.71 11.74
CA VAL A 115 1.89 5.56 11.29
C VAL A 115 1.65 4.10 10.97
N ASN A 116 0.66 3.50 11.62
CA ASN A 116 0.22 2.15 11.32
C ASN A 116 -1.21 2.19 10.84
N PHE A 117 -1.52 1.41 9.81
CA PHE A 117 -2.86 1.38 9.23
C PHE A 117 -3.15 0.00 8.64
N LYS A 118 -4.42 -0.27 8.38
CA LYS A 118 -4.83 -1.48 7.69
C LYS A 118 -5.01 -1.17 6.21
N ASN A 119 -4.30 -1.89 5.35
CA ASN A 119 -4.45 -1.75 3.91
C ASN A 119 -5.69 -2.51 3.41
N ASP A 120 -6.02 -2.34 2.12
CA ASP A 120 -7.16 -3.01 1.49
C ASP A 120 -7.02 -4.54 1.44
N ASP A 121 -5.78 -5.05 1.43
CA ASP A 121 -5.49 -6.49 1.51
C ASP A 121 -5.73 -7.06 2.93
N GLY A 122 -6.13 -6.21 3.89
CA GLY A 122 -6.38 -6.57 5.27
C GLY A 122 -5.13 -6.78 6.12
N LYS A 123 -3.94 -6.46 5.61
CA LYS A 123 -2.66 -6.51 6.30
C LYS A 123 -2.40 -5.25 7.11
N ASN A 124 -1.62 -5.39 8.17
CA ASN A 124 -1.16 -4.25 8.96
C ASN A 124 0.12 -3.70 8.34
N VAL A 125 0.08 -2.42 7.94
CA VAL A 125 1.24 -1.70 7.44
C VAL A 125 1.78 -0.82 8.56
N TYR A 126 3.06 -0.98 8.86
CA TYR A 126 3.82 -0.16 9.79
C TYR A 126 4.70 0.77 8.99
N SER A 127 4.59 2.08 9.22
CA SER A 127 5.37 3.06 8.48
C SER A 127 6.11 4.01 9.41
N VAL A 128 7.34 4.32 9.02
CA VAL A 128 8.19 5.33 9.65
C VAL A 128 8.39 6.45 8.65
N ILE A 129 7.90 7.64 9.00
CA ILE A 129 8.12 8.85 8.22
C ILE A 129 9.25 9.61 8.88
N LYS A 130 10.37 9.75 8.18
CA LYS A 130 11.59 10.40 8.69
C LYS A 130 11.51 11.92 8.55
N ARG A 131 12.35 12.65 9.30
CA ARG A 131 12.41 14.12 9.23
C ARG A 131 12.82 14.65 7.85
N ASN A 132 13.59 13.87 7.08
CA ASN A 132 13.93 14.16 5.69
C ASN A 132 12.82 13.79 4.69
N LYS A 133 11.63 13.40 5.16
CA LYS A 133 10.45 12.98 4.39
C LYS A 133 10.55 11.60 3.74
N ASP A 134 11.63 10.86 3.95
CA ASP A 134 11.70 9.47 3.52
C ASP A 134 10.68 8.63 4.29
N ILE A 135 10.02 7.72 3.59
CA ILE A 135 9.03 6.81 4.17
C ILE A 135 9.55 5.39 4.03
N THR A 136 9.60 4.68 5.16
CA THR A 136 9.92 3.25 5.20
C THR A 136 8.69 2.49 5.67
N VAL A 137 8.33 1.42 4.96
CA VAL A 137 7.17 0.57 5.29
C VAL A 137 7.59 -0.86 5.57
N SER A 138 6.92 -1.49 6.53
CA SER A 138 6.99 -2.91 6.84
C SER A 138 5.56 -3.45 6.94
N VAL A 139 5.33 -4.67 6.49
CA VAL A 139 4.00 -5.29 6.48
C VAL A 139 4.05 -6.59 7.25
N ASN A 140 3.04 -6.84 8.09
CA ASN A 140 2.80 -8.12 8.74
C ASN A 140 1.64 -8.83 8.04
#